data_AF-A0A963GCC0-F1
#
_entry.id   AF-A0A963GCC0-F1
#
_cell.length_a   1.000
_cell.length_b   1.000
_cell.length_c   1.000
_cell.angle_alpha   90.00
_cell.angle_beta   90.00
_cell.angle_gamma   90.00
#
_symmetry.space_group_name_H-M   'P 1'
#
loop_
_entity.id
_entity.type
_entity.pdbx_description
1 polymer ?
#
loop_
_entity_poly.entity_id
_entity_poly.type
_entity_poly.pdbx_seq_one_letter_code
_entity_poly.pdbx_strand_id
1 'polypeptide(L)'
;MSMRALPVPTLLLLPILAIAACPPTEPVAAADIALHSPAALIVTHASTVHDPRMVTRPGLDAAIALARARGLPVVQLQDDGPAESYFAGDCAADFRVRSQGGELGFEVPDEQVLSVGGHLEMCLSTTWHEILLQWARRPPHDRVLTIFMDAIYSNGKGIDETSRHFDALARFMGVVTYGRPGGESWPKLSLLETLGVIIDPQGQRDYLAQVLPNWARTMPDTYRVEMWLDGELARVLRAGGGSGAPTLVFDFRDSAMTNGFDDELTGRRPGR
;
A
#
# COMPACT_ATOMS: atom_id res chain seq x y z
N MET A 1 9.55 -64.75 -44.84
CA MET A 1 9.77 -63.30 -44.58
C MET A 1 9.13 -62.98 -43.25
N SER A 2 9.92 -62.80 -42.19
CA SER A 2 9.41 -62.48 -40.86
C SER A 2 10.08 -61.19 -40.38
N MET A 3 9.31 -60.11 -40.35
CA MET A 3 9.73 -58.77 -39.94
C MET A 3 9.98 -58.73 -38.43
N ARG A 4 11.11 -58.13 -38.06
CA ARG A 4 11.51 -57.81 -36.68
C ARG A 4 10.68 -56.62 -36.18
N ALA A 5 10.06 -56.74 -35.01
CA ALA A 5 9.52 -55.62 -34.26
C ALA A 5 10.57 -55.16 -33.23
N LEU A 6 11.00 -53.90 -33.32
CA LEU A 6 11.75 -53.22 -32.27
C LEU A 6 10.77 -52.58 -31.28
N PRO A 7 10.95 -52.74 -29.96
CA PRO A 7 10.20 -51.96 -28.98
C PRO A 7 10.79 -50.54 -28.87
N VAL A 8 9.92 -49.54 -29.09
CA VAL A 8 10.17 -48.13 -28.80
C VAL A 8 9.99 -47.91 -27.29
N PRO A 9 10.97 -47.37 -26.55
CA PRO A 9 10.76 -47.00 -25.16
C PRO A 9 9.99 -45.68 -25.10
N THR A 10 8.77 -45.73 -24.56
CA THR A 10 7.94 -44.57 -24.28
C THR A 10 8.56 -43.81 -23.10
N LEU A 11 9.19 -42.66 -23.38
CA LEU A 11 9.71 -41.75 -22.36
C LEU A 11 8.52 -41.05 -21.67
N LEU A 12 8.15 -41.51 -20.48
CA LEU A 12 7.19 -40.84 -19.61
C LEU A 12 7.84 -39.58 -19.03
N LEU A 13 7.60 -38.43 -19.66
CA LEU A 13 7.83 -37.11 -19.08
C LEU A 13 6.77 -36.87 -17.99
N LEU A 14 7.12 -37.20 -16.74
CA LEU A 14 6.38 -36.70 -15.57
C LEU A 14 6.69 -35.20 -15.43
N PRO A 15 5.69 -34.30 -15.52
CA PRO A 15 5.91 -32.91 -15.15
C PRO A 15 6.19 -32.88 -13.65
N ILE A 16 7.38 -32.43 -13.28
CA ILE A 16 7.69 -32.06 -11.90
C ILE A 16 6.80 -30.86 -11.60
N LEU A 17 5.65 -31.10 -10.97
CA LEU A 17 4.87 -30.09 -10.27
C LEU A 17 5.71 -29.67 -9.06
N ALA A 18 6.69 -28.80 -9.30
CA ALA A 18 7.32 -28.02 -8.25
C ALA A 18 6.27 -27.02 -7.78
N ILE A 19 5.42 -27.44 -6.84
CA ILE A 19 4.68 -26.50 -6.01
C ILE A 19 5.76 -25.81 -5.18
N ALA A 20 6.21 -24.66 -5.64
CA ALA A 20 7.12 -23.80 -4.90
C ALA A 20 6.36 -23.26 -3.68
N ALA A 21 6.25 -24.08 -2.63
CA ALA A 21 5.86 -23.60 -1.32
C ALA A 21 6.92 -22.58 -0.89
N CYS A 22 6.49 -21.35 -0.61
CA CYS A 22 7.38 -20.31 -0.13
C CYS A 22 8.20 -20.86 1.04
N PRO A 23 9.52 -20.67 1.09
CA PRO A 23 10.24 -20.91 2.32
C PRO A 23 9.59 -20.04 3.40
N PRO A 24 9.33 -20.57 4.61
CA PRO A 24 8.93 -19.74 5.72
C PRO A 24 10.09 -18.76 5.97
N THR A 25 9.91 -17.52 5.54
CA THR A 25 10.81 -16.43 5.92
C THR A 25 10.37 -15.97 7.28
N GLU A 26 11.17 -16.32 8.29
CA GLU A 26 11.06 -15.74 9.62
C GLU A 26 11.27 -14.22 9.54
N PRO A 27 10.61 -13.43 10.40
CA PRO A 27 10.89 -12.01 10.47
C PRO A 27 12.37 -11.75 10.77
N VAL A 28 12.98 -10.85 10.01
CA VAL A 28 14.32 -10.34 10.29
C VAL A 28 14.25 -9.19 11.29
N ALA A 29 15.34 -8.95 12.01
CA ALA A 29 15.43 -7.78 12.87
C ALA A 29 15.45 -6.51 12.00
N ALA A 30 14.69 -5.49 12.39
CA ALA A 30 14.58 -4.27 11.60
C ALA A 30 15.94 -3.56 11.40
N ALA A 31 16.83 -3.65 12.40
CA ALA A 31 18.17 -3.09 12.33
C ALA A 31 19.07 -3.73 11.25
N ASP A 32 18.72 -4.93 10.76
CA ASP A 32 19.49 -5.65 9.74
C ASP A 32 19.06 -5.30 8.31
N ILE A 33 18.05 -4.43 8.16
CA ILE A 33 17.52 -4.04 6.85
C ILE A 33 18.28 -2.85 6.31
N ALA A 34 18.88 -3.04 5.13
CA ALA A 34 19.49 -1.98 4.34
C ALA A 34 18.79 -1.88 2.98
N LEU A 35 18.07 -0.79 2.75
CA LEU A 35 17.40 -0.52 1.47
C LEU A 35 18.31 0.33 0.59
N HIS A 36 18.95 -0.29 -0.40
CA HIS A 36 19.89 0.36 -1.33
C HIS A 36 19.23 0.92 -2.60
N SER A 37 17.93 1.17 -2.56
CA SER A 37 17.12 1.65 -3.68
C SER A 37 16.55 3.04 -3.36
N PRO A 38 16.39 3.94 -4.35
CA PRO A 38 15.74 5.24 -4.14
C PRO A 38 14.25 5.11 -3.74
N ALA A 39 13.65 3.96 -4.03
CA ALA A 39 12.27 3.65 -3.68
C ALA A 39 12.10 2.24 -3.09
N ALA A 40 11.08 2.04 -2.26
CA ALA A 40 10.69 0.74 -1.73
C ALA A 40 9.16 0.66 -1.56
N LEU A 41 8.63 -0.56 -1.62
CA LEU A 41 7.25 -0.87 -1.26
C LEU A 41 7.19 -1.31 0.20
N ILE A 42 6.41 -0.61 1.01
CA ILE A 42 6.11 -0.97 2.39
C ILE A 42 4.67 -1.49 2.48
N VAL A 43 4.54 -2.75 2.89
CA VAL A 43 3.27 -3.44 3.09
C VAL A 43 2.99 -3.50 4.58
N THR A 44 2.03 -2.71 5.05
CA THR A 44 1.69 -2.64 6.47
C THR A 44 0.64 -3.70 6.81
N HIS A 45 0.89 -4.61 7.74
CA HIS A 45 -0.13 -5.48 8.37
C HIS A 45 -1.21 -6.07 7.43
N ALA A 46 -0.83 -6.45 6.21
CA ALA A 46 -1.79 -6.95 5.23
C ALA A 46 -2.20 -8.38 5.61
N SER A 47 -3.37 -8.55 6.23
CA SER A 47 -3.81 -9.82 6.80
C SER A 47 -5.34 -9.97 6.77
N THR A 48 -5.80 -11.22 6.78
CA THR A 48 -7.19 -11.60 7.00
C THR A 48 -7.70 -11.23 8.40
N VAL A 49 -6.83 -10.95 9.37
CA VAL A 49 -7.25 -10.44 10.69
C VAL A 49 -7.85 -9.05 10.55
N HIS A 50 -7.27 -8.21 9.69
CA HIS A 50 -7.71 -6.84 9.53
C HIS A 50 -8.55 -6.58 8.28
N ASP A 51 -8.30 -7.33 7.20
CA ASP A 51 -9.11 -7.41 5.99
C ASP A 51 -9.65 -8.85 5.81
N PRO A 52 -10.62 -9.26 6.63
CA PRO A 52 -11.16 -10.62 6.55
C PRO A 52 -11.98 -10.88 5.28
N ARG A 53 -12.36 -9.81 4.56
CA ARG A 53 -13.03 -9.88 3.25
C ARG A 53 -12.05 -10.09 2.10
N MET A 54 -10.74 -9.92 2.37
CA MET A 54 -9.68 -9.90 1.38
C MET A 54 -9.96 -8.89 0.25
N VAL A 55 -10.63 -7.77 0.59
CA VAL A 55 -11.03 -6.77 -0.39
C VAL A 55 -9.83 -6.02 -0.98
N THR A 56 -8.74 -5.90 -0.21
CA THR A 56 -7.52 -5.22 -0.67
C THR A 56 -6.53 -6.16 -1.33
N ARG A 57 -6.79 -7.47 -1.30
CA ARG A 57 -5.87 -8.50 -1.81
C ARG A 57 -5.53 -8.28 -3.29
N PRO A 58 -6.47 -8.00 -4.22
CA PRO A 58 -6.12 -7.75 -5.61
C PRO A 58 -5.21 -6.53 -5.82
N GLY A 59 -5.49 -5.43 -5.12
CA GLY A 59 -4.66 -4.22 -5.19
C GLY A 59 -3.26 -4.43 -4.60
N LEU A 60 -3.17 -5.19 -3.51
CA LEU A 60 -1.90 -5.58 -2.92
C LEU A 60 -1.06 -6.42 -3.89
N ASP A 61 -1.66 -7.44 -4.50
CA ASP A 61 -0.98 -8.33 -5.44
C ASP A 61 -0.45 -7.54 -6.65
N ALA A 62 -1.23 -6.57 -7.13
CA ALA A 62 -0.81 -5.65 -8.19
C ALA A 62 0.35 -4.74 -7.76
N ALA A 63 0.32 -4.17 -6.55
CA ALA A 63 1.39 -3.31 -6.04
C ALA A 63 2.70 -4.09 -5.83
N ILE A 64 2.62 -5.33 -5.33
CA ILE A 64 3.76 -6.22 -5.21
C ILE A 64 4.31 -6.56 -6.60
N ALA A 65 3.45 -6.93 -7.55
CA ALA A 65 3.88 -7.21 -8.93
C ALA A 65 4.57 -6.01 -9.57
N LEU A 66 4.04 -4.80 -9.36
CA LEU A 66 4.62 -3.54 -9.81
C LEU A 66 6.02 -3.31 -9.20
N ALA A 67 6.16 -3.47 -7.88
CA ALA A 67 7.45 -3.32 -7.20
C ALA A 67 8.47 -4.32 -7.73
N ARG A 68 8.07 -5.59 -7.93
CA ARG A 68 8.92 -6.63 -8.49
C ARG A 68 9.33 -6.36 -9.93
N ALA A 69 8.40 -5.93 -10.78
CA ALA A 69 8.70 -5.55 -12.17
C ALA A 69 9.74 -4.43 -12.25
N ARG A 70 9.83 -3.58 -11.22
CA ARG A 70 10.79 -2.47 -11.14
C ARG A 70 12.01 -2.73 -10.25
N GLY A 71 12.16 -3.95 -9.72
CA GLY A 71 13.28 -4.29 -8.84
C GLY A 71 13.29 -3.50 -7.52
N LEU A 72 12.13 -3.00 -7.08
CA LEU A 72 12.01 -2.30 -5.80
C LEU A 72 11.99 -3.31 -4.64
N PRO A 73 12.68 -3.03 -3.52
CA PRO A 73 12.55 -3.81 -2.31
C PRO A 73 11.11 -3.80 -1.79
N VAL A 74 10.62 -4.97 -1.36
CA VAL A 74 9.31 -5.15 -0.72
C VAL A 74 9.51 -5.54 0.74
N VAL A 75 9.08 -4.66 1.64
CA VAL A 75 9.13 -4.88 3.09
C VAL A 75 7.73 -5.12 3.63
N GLN A 76 7.49 -6.25 4.27
CA GLN A 76 6.24 -6.57 4.95
C GLN A 76 6.37 -6.35 6.46
N LEU A 77 5.49 -5.53 7.02
CA LEU A 77 5.36 -5.33 8.46
C LEU A 77 4.33 -6.33 9.02
N GLN A 78 4.73 -7.09 10.04
CA GLN A 78 3.92 -8.13 10.67
C GLN A 78 3.92 -7.94 12.19
N ASP A 79 2.75 -7.98 12.81
CA ASP A 79 2.61 -8.08 14.26
C ASP A 79 2.76 -9.53 14.76
N ASP A 80 2.45 -9.77 16.03
CA ASP A 80 2.50 -11.10 16.65
C ASP A 80 1.31 -12.00 16.28
N GLY A 81 0.49 -11.58 15.30
CA GLY A 81 -0.62 -12.35 14.79
C GLY A 81 -0.17 -13.64 14.06
N PRO A 82 -1.08 -14.59 13.85
CA PRO A 82 -0.74 -15.86 13.20
C PRO A 82 -0.21 -15.62 11.77
N ALA A 83 0.94 -16.18 11.43
CA ALA A 83 1.59 -15.95 10.14
C ALA A 83 0.72 -16.37 8.94
N GLU A 84 -0.10 -17.41 9.11
CA GLU A 84 -1.07 -17.88 8.13
C GLU A 84 -2.22 -16.91 7.85
N SER A 85 -2.45 -15.96 8.76
CA SER A 85 -3.49 -14.96 8.60
C SER A 85 -3.04 -13.81 7.69
N TYR A 86 -1.73 -13.58 7.57
CA TYR A 86 -1.18 -12.59 6.67
C TYR A 86 -1.44 -12.98 5.22
N PHE A 87 -1.50 -11.97 4.36
CA PHE A 87 -1.49 -12.13 2.91
C PHE A 87 -0.09 -12.58 2.43
N ALA A 88 0.50 -13.53 3.16
CA ALA A 88 1.82 -14.13 3.00
C ALA A 88 1.84 -15.24 1.92
N GLY A 89 0.72 -15.42 1.20
CA GLY A 89 0.60 -16.33 0.06
C GLY A 89 1.56 -16.00 -1.09
N ASP A 90 2.12 -14.78 -1.11
CA ASP A 90 3.14 -14.42 -2.08
C ASP A 90 4.51 -14.48 -1.41
N CYS A 91 5.39 -15.34 -1.92
CA CYS A 91 6.80 -15.43 -1.54
C CYS A 91 7.61 -14.17 -1.92
N ALA A 92 6.92 -13.03 -2.05
CA ALA A 92 7.33 -11.87 -2.79
C ALA A 92 7.78 -10.71 -1.88
N ALA A 93 7.96 -10.94 -0.58
CA ALA A 93 8.64 -10.00 0.30
C ALA A 93 10.15 -10.26 0.29
N ASP A 94 10.95 -9.20 0.19
CA ASP A 94 12.40 -9.28 0.42
C ASP A 94 12.71 -9.34 1.92
N PHE A 95 11.90 -8.61 2.70
CA PHE A 95 12.03 -8.57 4.15
C PHE A 95 10.65 -8.71 4.81
N ARG A 96 10.58 -9.52 5.85
CA ARG A 96 9.47 -9.54 6.81
C ARG A 96 9.98 -9.01 8.13
N VAL A 97 9.26 -8.07 8.72
CA VAL A 97 9.74 -7.32 9.88
C VAL A 97 8.65 -7.30 10.92
N ARG A 98 9.04 -7.58 12.16
CA ARG A 98 8.12 -7.41 13.27
C ARG A 98 7.81 -5.93 13.49
N SER A 99 6.53 -5.59 13.56
CA SER A 99 5.99 -4.27 13.85
C SER A 99 4.64 -4.45 14.54
N GLN A 100 4.45 -3.94 15.74
CA GLN A 100 3.23 -4.13 16.52
C GLN A 100 2.09 -3.22 16.08
N GLY A 101 2.42 -1.99 15.64
CA GLY A 101 1.46 -0.93 15.36
C GLY A 101 1.76 -0.16 14.08
N GLY A 102 2.65 -0.65 13.21
CA GLY A 102 3.08 0.01 11.98
C GLY A 102 4.36 0.83 12.15
N GLU A 103 5.03 0.74 13.30
CA GLU A 103 6.32 1.38 13.52
C GLU A 103 7.40 0.81 12.61
N LEU A 104 8.32 1.70 12.19
CA LEU A 104 9.45 1.36 11.33
C LEU A 104 10.74 1.31 12.15
N GLY A 105 11.31 0.12 12.29
CA GLY A 105 12.61 -0.09 12.95
C GLY A 105 13.82 -0.04 12.02
N PHE A 106 13.63 0.42 10.78
CA PHE A 106 14.64 0.48 9.73
C PHE A 106 14.54 1.81 8.97
N GLU A 107 15.59 2.14 8.22
CA GLU A 107 15.63 3.37 7.42
C GLU A 107 14.88 3.20 6.10
N VAL A 108 13.91 4.09 5.84
CA VAL A 108 13.21 4.13 4.54
C VAL A 108 14.03 4.86 3.48
N PRO A 109 13.78 4.64 2.18
CA PRO A 109 14.42 5.41 1.11
C PRO A 109 14.14 6.91 1.19
N ASP A 110 15.06 7.71 0.65
CA ASP A 110 14.97 9.17 0.71
C ASP A 110 13.99 9.79 -0.29
N GLU A 111 13.78 9.16 -1.44
CA GLU A 111 13.04 9.75 -2.55
C GLU A 111 11.58 9.29 -2.55
N GLN A 112 11.33 7.99 -2.44
CA GLN A 112 9.97 7.48 -2.56
C GLN A 112 9.68 6.26 -1.69
N VAL A 113 8.46 6.25 -1.14
CA VAL A 113 7.87 5.06 -0.55
C VAL A 113 6.54 4.79 -1.25
N LEU A 114 6.34 3.55 -1.70
CA LEU A 114 5.04 3.03 -2.12
C LEU A 114 4.43 2.36 -0.89
N SER A 115 3.17 2.65 -0.58
CA SER A 115 2.52 2.20 0.64
C SER A 115 1.21 1.49 0.35
N VAL A 116 1.07 0.31 0.94
CA VAL A 116 -0.11 -0.57 0.82
C VAL A 116 -0.36 -1.35 2.11
N GLY A 117 -1.50 -2.03 2.16
CA GLY A 117 -1.97 -2.75 3.34
C GLY A 117 -2.40 -1.80 4.45
N GLY A 118 -2.64 -2.37 5.63
CA GLY A 118 -2.77 -1.61 6.87
C GLY A 118 -4.10 -0.86 6.99
N HIS A 119 -4.48 -0.61 8.24
CA HIS A 119 -5.71 0.07 8.56
C HIS A 119 -5.39 1.53 8.42
N LEU A 120 -6.06 2.19 7.47
CA LEU A 120 -5.89 3.61 7.22
C LEU A 120 -5.90 4.42 8.52
N GLU A 121 -6.86 4.15 9.40
CA GLU A 121 -7.05 4.90 10.64
C GLU A 121 -6.27 4.36 11.85
N MET A 122 -5.42 3.32 11.68
CA MET A 122 -4.59 2.79 12.76
C MET A 122 -3.14 2.56 12.29
N CYS A 123 -2.76 1.30 12.01
CA CYS A 123 -1.36 0.93 11.79
C CYS A 123 -0.75 1.57 10.54
N LEU A 124 -1.54 1.84 9.50
CA LEU A 124 -1.04 2.54 8.32
C LEU A 124 -0.75 4.01 8.63
N SER A 125 -1.59 4.67 9.43
CA SER A 125 -1.36 6.04 9.89
C SER A 125 -0.03 6.15 10.66
N THR A 126 0.25 5.19 11.54
CA THR A 126 1.55 5.08 12.23
C THR A 126 2.69 4.93 11.23
N THR A 127 2.55 4.02 10.26
CA THR A 127 3.57 3.76 9.24
C THR A 127 3.90 5.03 8.46
N TRP A 128 2.88 5.74 8.00
CA TRP A 128 3.05 7.02 7.31
C TRP A 128 3.69 8.08 8.20
N HIS A 129 3.30 8.15 9.47
CA HIS A 129 3.91 9.08 10.41
C HIS A 129 5.40 8.81 10.62
N GLU A 130 5.80 7.55 10.76
CA GLU A 130 7.21 7.15 10.89
C GLU A 130 8.03 7.48 9.64
N ILE A 131 7.48 7.25 8.44
CA ILE A 131 8.10 7.68 7.17
C ILE A 131 8.38 9.19 7.21
N LEU A 132 7.36 9.98 7.53
CA LEU A 132 7.49 11.44 7.59
C LEU A 132 8.47 11.89 8.68
N LEU A 133 8.51 11.23 9.84
CA LEU A 133 9.45 11.55 10.91
C LEU A 133 10.90 11.31 10.51
N GLN A 134 11.17 10.18 9.84
CA GLN A 134 12.51 9.89 9.31
C GLN A 134 12.91 10.95 8.28
N TRP A 135 12.03 11.21 7.31
CA TRP A 135 12.21 12.24 6.30
C TRP A 135 12.43 13.65 6.89
N ALA A 136 11.66 14.06 7.89
CA ALA A 136 11.79 15.38 8.52
C ALA A 136 13.16 15.59 9.19
N ARG A 137 13.87 14.52 9.56
CA ARG A 137 15.20 14.56 10.20
C ARG A 137 16.36 14.56 9.21
N ARG A 138 16.09 14.34 7.92
CA ARG A 138 17.10 14.23 6.85
C ARG A 138 17.20 15.54 6.05
N PRO A 139 18.29 15.76 5.30
CA PRO A 139 18.44 16.93 4.45
C PRO A 139 17.21 17.15 3.54
N PRO A 140 16.81 18.41 3.30
CA PRO A 140 15.63 18.66 2.50
C PRO A 140 15.80 18.20 1.05
N HIS A 141 14.86 17.39 0.59
CA HIS A 141 14.79 16.82 -0.76
C HIS A 141 13.32 16.65 -1.17
N ASP A 142 13.07 16.50 -2.47
CA ASP A 142 11.76 16.13 -2.99
C ASP A 142 11.43 14.69 -2.59
N ARG A 143 10.22 14.45 -2.07
CA ARG A 143 9.81 13.14 -1.57
C ARG A 143 8.40 12.80 -2.00
N VAL A 144 8.17 11.52 -2.26
CA VAL A 144 6.87 11.02 -2.71
C VAL A 144 6.43 9.84 -1.85
N LEU A 145 5.27 9.97 -1.24
CA LEU A 145 4.55 8.84 -0.65
C LEU A 145 3.42 8.45 -1.61
N THR A 146 3.61 7.36 -2.35
CA THR A 146 2.59 6.83 -3.26
C THR A 146 1.69 5.84 -2.51
N ILE A 147 0.39 6.01 -2.65
CA ILE A 147 -0.65 5.36 -1.85
C ILE A 147 -1.63 4.68 -2.81
N PHE A 148 -1.65 3.35 -2.85
CA PHE A 148 -2.62 2.60 -3.68
C PHE A 148 -3.89 2.33 -2.90
N MET A 149 -4.97 3.01 -3.29
CA MET A 149 -6.22 3.06 -2.52
C MET A 149 -7.00 1.75 -2.55
N ASP A 150 -6.89 0.97 -3.63
CA ASP A 150 -7.46 -0.38 -3.69
C ASP A 150 -6.72 -1.40 -2.81
N ALA A 151 -5.49 -1.09 -2.40
CA ALA A 151 -4.63 -1.96 -1.60
C ALA A 151 -4.61 -1.60 -0.10
N ILE A 152 -5.42 -0.64 0.33
CA ILE A 152 -5.48 -0.14 1.72
C ILE A 152 -6.87 -0.39 2.27
N TYR A 153 -6.95 -0.91 3.49
CA TYR A 153 -8.23 -1.13 4.14
C TYR A 153 -8.61 0.05 5.04
N SER A 154 -9.90 0.33 5.06
CA SER A 154 -10.56 1.42 5.76
C SER A 154 -11.83 0.88 6.38
N ASN A 155 -12.21 1.38 7.55
CA ASN A 155 -13.52 1.09 8.12
C ASN A 155 -14.50 2.26 7.94
N GLY A 156 -14.08 3.33 7.25
CA GLY A 156 -14.87 4.52 7.02
C GLY A 156 -15.12 5.35 8.29
N LYS A 157 -14.40 5.10 9.40
CA LYS A 157 -14.53 5.90 10.65
C LYS A 157 -14.13 7.37 10.45
N GLY A 158 -13.43 7.70 9.37
CA GLY A 158 -13.18 9.09 8.97
C GLY A 158 -14.43 9.82 8.49
N ILE A 159 -15.52 9.11 8.16
CA ILE A 159 -16.81 9.67 7.77
C ILE A 159 -17.66 9.87 9.03
N ASP A 160 -17.81 11.13 9.44
CA ASP A 160 -18.63 11.53 10.59
C ASP A 160 -20.12 11.17 10.39
N GLU A 161 -20.81 10.78 11.46
CA GLU A 161 -22.25 10.42 11.41
C GLU A 161 -23.15 11.58 10.98
N THR A 162 -22.72 12.81 11.23
CA THR A 162 -23.40 14.04 10.80
C THR A 162 -23.07 14.44 9.36
N SER A 163 -22.12 13.75 8.72
CA SER A 163 -21.74 14.04 7.35
C SER A 163 -22.84 13.63 6.37
N ARG A 164 -22.93 14.35 5.24
CA ARG A 164 -23.86 14.01 4.15
C ARG A 164 -23.61 12.63 3.51
N HIS A 165 -22.49 12.00 3.82
CA HIS A 165 -22.06 10.71 3.26
C HIS A 165 -22.41 9.53 4.16
N PHE A 166 -22.74 9.78 5.43
CA PHE A 166 -22.96 8.72 6.41
C PHE A 166 -24.09 7.78 5.99
N ASP A 167 -25.21 8.28 5.46
CA ASP A 167 -26.32 7.43 4.99
C ASP A 167 -25.93 6.52 3.83
N ALA A 168 -25.03 6.98 2.95
CA ALA A 168 -24.51 6.16 1.85
C ALA A 168 -23.56 5.08 2.40
N LEU A 169 -22.68 5.44 3.34
CA LEU A 169 -21.80 4.50 4.03
C LEU A 169 -22.61 3.44 4.77
N ALA A 170 -23.58 3.84 5.61
CA ALA A 170 -24.42 2.93 6.38
C ALA A 170 -25.20 1.96 5.48
N ARG A 171 -25.72 2.44 4.34
CA ARG A 171 -26.37 1.57 3.34
C ARG A 171 -25.41 0.59 2.71
N PHE A 172 -24.24 1.05 2.25
CA PHE A 172 -23.23 0.19 1.65
C PHE A 172 -22.76 -0.88 2.64
N MET A 173 -22.43 -0.46 3.87
CA MET A 173 -22.04 -1.34 4.97
C MET A 173 -23.13 -2.38 5.25
N GLY A 174 -24.40 -1.97 5.32
CA GLY A 174 -25.53 -2.90 5.49
C GLY A 174 -25.63 -3.97 4.40
N VAL A 175 -25.27 -3.64 3.15
CA VAL A 175 -25.21 -4.60 2.03
C VAL A 175 -24.01 -5.56 2.20
N VAL A 176 -22.81 -5.02 2.42
CA VAL A 176 -21.59 -5.87 2.49
C VAL A 176 -21.49 -6.70 3.77
N THR A 177 -22.26 -6.38 4.82
CA THR A 177 -22.38 -7.21 6.04
C THR A 177 -23.63 -8.08 6.10
N TYR A 178 -24.48 -8.08 5.07
CA TYR A 178 -25.73 -8.82 5.12
C TYR A 178 -25.49 -10.30 5.49
N GLY A 179 -26.11 -10.75 6.58
CA GLY A 179 -25.97 -12.12 7.09
C GLY A 179 -24.71 -12.42 7.93
N ARG A 180 -23.90 -11.40 8.29
CA ARG A 180 -22.73 -11.55 9.17
C ARG A 180 -22.94 -10.86 10.53
N PRO A 181 -22.37 -11.40 11.63
CA PRO A 181 -22.45 -10.76 12.95
C PRO A 181 -21.80 -9.37 12.91
N GLY A 182 -22.47 -8.36 13.47
CA GLY A 182 -21.96 -6.98 13.53
C GLY A 182 -20.88 -6.81 14.61
N GLY A 183 -19.91 -5.92 14.36
CA GLY A 183 -18.85 -5.54 15.29
C GLY A 183 -17.61 -4.98 14.56
N GLU A 184 -16.55 -4.56 15.26
CA GLU A 184 -15.32 -4.07 14.58
C GLU A 184 -14.64 -5.11 13.69
N SER A 185 -15.01 -6.39 13.84
CA SER A 185 -14.60 -7.50 12.99
C SER A 185 -15.21 -7.44 11.58
N TRP A 186 -16.36 -6.77 11.39
CA TRP A 186 -17.14 -6.69 10.14
C TRP A 186 -18.10 -5.49 10.16
N PRO A 187 -18.05 -4.51 9.22
CA PRO A 187 -17.46 -4.50 7.87
C PRO A 187 -16.13 -3.74 7.71
N LYS A 188 -15.41 -4.06 6.62
CA LYS A 188 -14.20 -3.37 6.14
C LYS A 188 -14.34 -3.09 4.64
N LEU A 189 -13.83 -1.95 4.18
CA LEU A 189 -13.79 -1.48 2.80
C LEU A 189 -12.34 -1.27 2.37
N SER A 190 -12.07 -1.24 1.07
CA SER A 190 -10.84 -0.57 0.61
C SER A 190 -11.00 0.96 0.73
N LEU A 191 -9.89 1.69 0.73
CA LEU A 191 -9.92 3.15 0.65
C LEU A 191 -10.61 3.60 -0.65
N LEU A 192 -10.36 2.90 -1.77
CA LEU A 192 -11.03 3.17 -3.04
C LEU A 192 -12.56 2.98 -2.95
N GLU A 193 -13.03 1.89 -2.34
CA GLU A 193 -14.46 1.70 -2.07
C GLU A 193 -15.03 2.80 -1.17
N THR A 194 -14.27 3.25 -0.18
CA THR A 194 -14.65 4.37 0.71
C THR A 194 -14.85 5.66 -0.08
N LEU A 195 -13.96 5.96 -1.04
CA LEU A 195 -14.13 7.10 -1.94
C LEU A 195 -15.33 6.92 -2.88
N GLY A 196 -15.62 5.69 -3.33
CA GLY A 196 -16.82 5.38 -4.10
C GLY A 196 -18.14 5.69 -3.37
N VAL A 197 -18.13 5.62 -2.03
CA VAL A 197 -19.26 6.07 -1.19
C VAL A 197 -19.35 7.61 -1.14
N ILE A 198 -18.21 8.30 -1.19
CA ILE A 198 -18.13 9.75 -1.25
C ILE A 198 -18.24 10.19 -2.71
N ILE A 199 -19.46 10.24 -3.23
CA ILE A 199 -19.72 10.39 -4.68
C ILE A 199 -19.21 11.73 -5.25
N ASP A 200 -19.10 12.78 -4.43
CA ASP A 200 -18.66 14.09 -4.92
C ASP A 200 -17.12 14.23 -4.89
N PRO A 201 -16.49 14.67 -6.01
CA PRO A 201 -15.02 14.74 -6.09
C PRO A 201 -14.36 15.67 -5.08
N GLN A 202 -15.05 16.72 -4.61
CA GLN A 202 -14.50 17.62 -3.60
C GLN A 202 -14.46 16.95 -2.23
N GLY A 203 -15.52 16.25 -1.86
CA GLY A 203 -15.61 15.45 -0.64
C GLY A 203 -14.55 14.35 -0.60
N GLN A 204 -14.24 13.71 -1.73
CA GLN A 204 -13.14 12.74 -1.80
C GLN A 204 -11.80 13.40 -1.47
N ARG A 205 -11.50 14.55 -2.07
CA ARG A 205 -10.27 15.31 -1.79
C ARG A 205 -10.20 15.78 -0.34
N ASP A 206 -11.31 16.22 0.23
CA ASP A 206 -11.35 16.67 1.62
C ASP A 206 -11.15 15.49 2.59
N TYR A 207 -11.77 14.34 2.30
CA TYR A 207 -11.55 13.10 3.05
C TYR A 207 -10.10 12.65 2.98
N LEU A 208 -9.51 12.59 1.78
CA LEU A 208 -8.10 12.24 1.60
C LEU A 208 -7.17 13.18 2.37
N ALA A 209 -7.42 14.49 2.32
CA ALA A 209 -6.63 15.46 3.08
C ALA A 209 -6.76 15.28 4.61
N GLN A 210 -7.90 14.81 5.09
CA GLN A 210 -8.16 14.55 6.51
C GLN A 210 -7.47 13.28 7.02
N VAL A 211 -7.41 12.23 6.21
CA VAL A 211 -6.80 10.93 6.61
C VAL A 211 -5.28 10.91 6.50
N LEU A 212 -4.66 11.94 5.91
CA LEU A 212 -3.21 12.08 5.91
C LEU A 212 -2.66 12.11 7.35
N PRO A 213 -1.44 11.60 7.58
CA PRO A 213 -0.80 11.72 8.90
C PRO A 213 -0.60 13.20 9.24
N ASN A 214 -0.25 13.53 10.48
CA ASN A 214 -0.05 14.92 10.91
C ASN A 214 1.23 15.57 10.32
N TRP A 215 1.27 15.69 8.99
CA TRP A 215 2.38 16.19 8.18
C TRP A 215 2.65 17.65 8.48
N ALA A 216 1.60 18.43 8.79
CA ALA A 216 1.73 19.87 9.08
C ALA A 216 2.60 20.12 10.32
N ARG A 217 2.49 19.27 11.34
CA ARG A 217 3.34 19.33 12.54
C ARG A 217 4.69 18.64 12.36
N THR A 218 4.76 17.65 11.46
CA THR A 218 5.94 16.78 11.31
C THR A 218 6.98 17.37 10.36
N MET A 219 6.54 17.91 9.22
CA MET A 219 7.41 18.37 8.15
C MET A 219 7.75 19.85 8.29
N PRO A 220 9.02 20.27 8.11
CA PRO A 220 9.43 21.67 8.20
C PRO A 220 8.59 22.59 7.31
N ASP A 221 8.30 23.81 7.77
CA ASP A 221 7.46 24.79 7.03
C ASP A 221 8.05 25.25 5.70
N THR A 222 9.33 24.99 5.47
CA THR A 222 10.00 25.23 4.19
C THR A 222 9.48 24.33 3.07
N TYR A 223 8.90 23.17 3.39
CA TYR A 223 8.38 22.23 2.41
C TYR A 223 7.09 22.72 1.74
N ARG A 224 7.05 22.63 0.42
CA ARG A 224 5.80 22.58 -0.32
C ARG A 224 5.16 21.20 -0.12
N VAL A 225 3.87 21.15 0.13
CA VAL A 225 3.13 19.91 0.34
C VAL A 225 1.99 19.83 -0.64
N GLU A 226 1.97 18.78 -1.45
CA GLU A 226 1.00 18.55 -2.50
C GLU A 226 0.29 17.21 -2.28
N MET A 227 -0.99 17.20 -2.60
CA MET A 227 -1.79 15.99 -2.71
C MET A 227 -2.16 15.80 -4.18
N TRP A 228 -1.81 14.66 -4.72
CA TRP A 228 -2.08 14.24 -6.08
C TRP A 228 -3.08 13.08 -6.06
N LEU A 229 -3.91 13.01 -7.10
CA LEU A 229 -4.89 11.97 -7.31
C LEU A 229 -4.81 11.52 -8.77
N ASP A 230 -4.41 10.28 -8.99
CA ASP A 230 -4.30 9.64 -10.31
C ASP A 230 -3.47 10.43 -11.33
N GLY A 231 -2.33 10.96 -10.89
CA GLY A 231 -1.41 11.71 -11.75
C GLY A 231 -1.77 13.18 -11.94
N GLU A 232 -2.86 13.66 -11.32
CA GLU A 232 -3.24 15.08 -11.34
C GLU A 232 -3.03 15.74 -9.98
N LEU A 233 -2.56 17.00 -9.99
CA LEU A 233 -2.46 17.80 -8.78
C LEU A 233 -3.88 18.11 -8.25
N ALA A 234 -4.28 17.38 -7.21
CA ALA A 234 -5.60 17.52 -6.60
C ALA A 234 -5.68 18.73 -5.66
N ARG A 235 -4.62 18.97 -4.87
CA ARG A 235 -4.58 20.08 -3.90
C ARG A 235 -3.16 20.44 -3.49
N VAL A 236 -2.88 21.74 -3.39
CA VAL A 236 -1.69 22.24 -2.66
C VAL A 236 -2.10 22.40 -1.20
N LEU A 237 -1.51 21.60 -0.31
CA LEU A 237 -1.79 21.61 1.12
C LEU A 237 -0.95 22.68 1.86
N ARG A 238 0.28 22.92 1.40
CA ARG A 238 1.16 24.01 1.87
C ARG A 238 2.02 24.51 0.70
N ALA A 239 2.15 25.83 0.55
CA ALA A 239 2.85 26.42 -0.60
C ALA A 239 4.38 26.25 -0.58
N GLY A 240 4.99 26.10 0.61
CA GLY A 240 6.44 26.03 0.81
C GLY A 240 7.11 27.40 0.93
N GLY A 241 8.37 27.40 1.38
CA GLY A 241 9.16 28.62 1.58
C GLY A 241 10.03 28.97 0.38
N GLY A 242 9.61 29.94 -0.44
CA GLY A 242 10.39 30.45 -1.58
C GLY A 242 10.26 29.62 -2.87
N SER A 243 10.97 30.03 -3.93
CA SER A 243 10.84 29.46 -5.28
C SER A 243 11.51 28.10 -5.48
N GLY A 244 12.34 27.65 -4.53
CA GLY A 244 13.06 26.36 -4.56
C GLY A 244 12.69 25.44 -3.39
N ALA A 245 11.49 25.59 -2.84
CA ALA A 245 11.03 24.77 -1.73
C ALA A 245 11.00 23.27 -2.12
N PRO A 246 11.59 22.38 -1.30
CA PRO A 246 11.47 20.94 -1.51
C PRO A 246 9.99 20.54 -1.41
N THR A 247 9.59 19.56 -2.22
CA THR A 247 8.19 19.14 -2.33
C THR A 247 7.99 17.77 -1.67
N LEU A 248 7.06 17.70 -0.72
CA LEU A 248 6.48 16.44 -0.27
C LEU A 248 5.18 16.20 -1.04
N VAL A 249 5.10 15.07 -1.73
CA VAL A 249 3.92 14.65 -2.48
C VAL A 249 3.27 13.47 -1.77
N PHE A 250 1.98 13.59 -1.49
CA PHE A 250 1.10 12.45 -1.23
C PHE A 250 0.39 12.11 -2.53
N ASP A 251 0.78 10.99 -3.16
CA ASP A 251 0.29 10.57 -4.47
C ASP A 251 -0.71 9.42 -4.30
N PHE A 252 -2.00 9.75 -4.29
CA PHE A 252 -3.07 8.77 -4.22
C PHE A 252 -3.36 8.21 -5.61
N ARG A 253 -3.37 6.88 -5.72
CA ARG A 253 -3.68 6.16 -6.95
C ARG A 253 -4.80 5.18 -6.70
N ASP A 254 -5.73 5.07 -7.63
CA ASP A 254 -6.79 4.07 -7.58
C ASP A 254 -6.19 2.66 -7.42
N SER A 255 -5.22 2.32 -8.26
CA SER A 255 -4.59 1.00 -8.29
C SER A 255 -3.18 1.04 -8.86
N ALA A 256 -2.35 0.06 -8.48
CA ALA A 256 -1.09 -0.24 -9.15
C ALA A 256 -1.27 -0.78 -10.59
N MET A 257 -2.51 -1.18 -10.96
CA MET A 257 -2.84 -1.66 -12.30
C MET A 257 -3.15 -0.53 -13.30
N THR A 258 -3.28 0.71 -12.86
CA THR A 258 -3.69 1.82 -13.75
C THR A 258 -2.55 2.14 -14.74
N ASN A 259 -2.86 2.09 -16.03
CA ASN A 259 -1.94 2.44 -17.12
C ASN A 259 -1.44 3.89 -16.95
N GLY A 260 -0.12 4.11 -16.98
CA GLY A 260 0.50 5.45 -16.89
C GLY A 260 1.57 5.58 -15.81
N PHE A 261 1.69 4.61 -14.90
CA PHE A 261 2.70 4.65 -13.83
C PHE A 261 4.15 4.50 -14.35
N ASP A 262 4.34 3.99 -15.57
CA ASP A 262 5.67 3.79 -16.18
C ASP A 262 6.36 5.11 -16.57
N ASP A 263 5.61 6.16 -16.90
CA ASP A 263 6.20 7.43 -17.37
C ASP A 263 6.60 8.38 -16.22
N GLU A 264 5.88 8.37 -15.09
CA GLU A 264 6.03 9.39 -14.03
C GLU A 264 7.20 9.14 -13.06
N LEU A 265 7.67 7.89 -12.91
CA LEU A 265 8.81 7.55 -12.04
C LEU A 265 10.17 7.85 -12.67
N THR A 266 10.25 8.03 -13.99
CA THR A 266 11.50 8.34 -14.70
C THR A 266 11.90 9.82 -14.64
N GLY A 267 11.20 10.62 -13.83
CA GLY A 267 11.49 12.05 -13.66
C GLY A 267 10.98 12.95 -14.79
N ARG A 268 10.23 12.42 -15.76
CA ARG A 268 9.50 13.24 -16.75
C ARG A 268 8.06 13.43 -16.30
N ARG A 269 7.85 14.36 -15.37
CA ARG A 269 6.49 14.89 -15.16
C ARG A 269 6.15 15.82 -16.32
N PRO A 270 5.07 15.59 -17.08
CA PRO A 270 4.64 16.52 -18.11
C PRO A 270 4.16 17.82 -17.43
N GLY A 271 4.86 18.93 -17.63
CA GLY A 271 4.38 20.27 -17.25
C GLY A 271 5.12 21.00 -16.12
N ARG A 272 6.37 20.66 -15.82
CA ARG A 272 7.31 21.62 -15.19
C ARG A 272 8.44 21.96 -16.14
#